data_AF-A0AAD7F5G0-F1
#
_entry.id   AF-A0AAD7F5G0-F1
#
_cell.length_a   1.000
_cell.length_b   1.000
_cell.length_c   1.000
_cell.angle_alpha   90.00
_cell.angle_beta   90.00
_cell.angle_gamma   90.00
#
_symmetry.space_group_name_H-M   'P 1'
#
loop_
_entity.id
_entity.type
_entity.pdbx_description
1 polymer ?
#
loop_
_entity_poly.entity_id
_entity_poly.type
_entity_poly.pdbx_seq_one_letter_code
_entity_poly.pdbx_strand_id
1 'polypeptide(L)'
;MPKEVSGGARLLPFPKIGSYGVQVAGEWEIEHISLNVSNRQLSELCDRFKLPRSGNKSELTARLTKFSSNQSPTWNSLLPGATNPHKGHRKLNTKAKPKISELRTQQHFLEDGAVHPQAGYMSVDGQQVISKREIIRNWSSNITSKYPFKPVPPPDTQASIYTSVSHGSTTSPGTGQPGISTNTSHAGIVSLFQKFVDDHHITISATPSNLSVSAPHSSPLSDSTAQTVHEIPSDHPVATIPFVQHTQTPPELPAQLSASHSNVHAANTAFQAPSPVSGATGSAPASWRSILLAGEREVHCLTSKLPDPPLFSIADDPDWILEVWNDRFPTWKGSSPLTINGVPIPLVYWAQLYKHSKNPKWHGTRGSWFQWKVLVEAMTRTTLDDFWVRFSASDKNGVVRRLPLTRILTALTAERKEEDARLAVLAKAELPPSQLMYRKGSEWKPYQKNDALARIYRRFKGYNTEDSDDSD
;
A
#
# COMPACT_ATOMS: atom_id res chain seq x y z
N MET A 1 35.24 -41.12 -44.15
CA MET A 1 35.01 -40.40 -42.88
C MET A 1 33.94 -39.35 -43.12
N PRO A 2 32.71 -39.53 -42.59
CA PRO A 2 31.65 -38.55 -42.77
C PRO A 2 31.89 -37.35 -41.84
N LYS A 3 31.80 -36.14 -42.41
CA LYS A 3 31.78 -34.89 -41.64
C LYS A 3 30.40 -34.77 -40.99
N GLU A 4 30.32 -34.93 -39.67
CA GLU A 4 29.13 -34.52 -38.91
C GLU A 4 28.94 -33.01 -39.04
N VAL A 5 28.06 -32.61 -39.95
CA VAL A 5 27.44 -31.29 -39.95
C VAL A 5 26.26 -31.36 -38.98
N SER A 6 26.54 -31.26 -37.68
CA SER A 6 25.51 -31.18 -36.64
C SER A 6 25.72 -29.91 -35.81
N GLY A 7 25.36 -28.77 -36.41
CA GLY A 7 25.25 -27.47 -35.74
C GLY A 7 23.87 -27.23 -35.13
N GLY A 8 23.13 -28.29 -34.77
CA GLY A 8 21.83 -28.17 -34.13
C GLY A 8 22.00 -27.62 -32.73
N ALA A 9 21.37 -26.47 -32.44
CA ALA A 9 21.38 -25.90 -31.09
C ALA A 9 20.80 -26.91 -30.09
N ARG A 10 21.63 -27.36 -29.14
CA ARG A 10 21.23 -28.34 -28.13
C ARG A 10 20.15 -27.74 -27.24
N LEU A 11 18.93 -28.26 -27.36
CA LEU A 11 17.82 -27.91 -26.48
C LEU A 11 17.96 -28.68 -25.16
N LEU A 12 17.80 -27.98 -24.04
CA LEU A 12 17.92 -28.56 -22.70
C LEU A 12 16.57 -28.61 -22.00
N PRO A 13 16.25 -29.71 -21.27
CA PRO A 13 14.99 -29.84 -20.55
C PRO A 13 14.99 -28.98 -19.28
N PHE A 14 13.92 -28.23 -19.06
CA PHE A 14 13.64 -27.45 -17.86
C PHE A 14 12.21 -27.70 -17.37
N PRO A 15 11.93 -27.56 -16.06
CA PRO A 15 10.57 -27.65 -15.56
C PRO A 15 9.77 -26.42 -16.00
N LYS A 16 8.57 -26.61 -16.53
CA LYS A 16 7.68 -25.52 -16.93
C LYS A 16 7.11 -24.82 -15.70
N ILE A 17 7.68 -23.66 -15.37
CA ILE A 17 7.17 -22.81 -14.29
C ILE A 17 6.00 -21.99 -14.84
N GLY A 18 4.78 -22.50 -14.69
CA GLY A 18 3.54 -21.73 -14.84
C GLY A 18 3.16 -21.02 -13.53
N SER A 19 2.06 -20.26 -13.52
CA SER A 19 1.55 -19.52 -12.36
C SER A 19 1.26 -20.38 -11.12
N TYR A 20 1.19 -21.71 -11.27
CA TYR A 20 0.89 -22.64 -10.18
C TYR A 20 1.84 -23.84 -10.07
N GLY A 21 2.98 -23.87 -10.78
CA GLY A 21 4.00 -24.93 -10.65
C GLY A 21 3.43 -26.34 -10.46
N VAL A 22 2.46 -26.74 -11.30
CA VAL A 22 1.66 -27.95 -11.07
C VAL A 22 2.41 -29.16 -11.58
N GLN A 23 2.78 -30.08 -10.69
CA GLN A 23 3.11 -31.44 -11.09
C GLN A 23 1.84 -32.14 -11.54
N VAL A 24 1.77 -32.56 -12.80
CA VAL A 24 0.67 -33.40 -13.28
C VAL A 24 1.05 -34.84 -12.94
N ALA A 25 0.27 -35.49 -12.09
CA ALA A 25 0.54 -36.87 -11.61
C ALA A 25 1.90 -37.08 -10.90
N GLY A 26 2.50 -36.04 -10.31
CA GLY A 26 3.80 -36.13 -9.63
C GLY A 26 5.01 -36.03 -10.56
N GLU A 27 4.79 -35.84 -11.86
CA GLU A 27 5.84 -35.57 -12.84
C GLU A 27 5.88 -34.10 -13.23
N TRP A 28 7.08 -33.61 -13.53
CA TRP A 28 7.29 -32.24 -14.00
C TRP A 28 6.93 -32.15 -15.49
N GLU A 29 6.12 -31.17 -15.88
CA GLU A 29 6.00 -30.82 -17.29
C GLU A 29 7.33 -30.21 -17.77
N ILE A 30 7.97 -30.83 -18.76
CA ILE A 30 9.30 -30.43 -19.25
C ILE A 30 9.16 -29.53 -20.49
N GLU A 31 9.71 -28.32 -20.42
CA GLU A 31 9.93 -27.44 -21.57
C GLU A 31 11.38 -27.52 -22.06
N HIS A 32 11.60 -27.55 -23.37
CA HIS A 32 12.93 -27.62 -23.97
C HIS A 32 13.39 -26.23 -24.42
N ILE A 33 14.42 -25.67 -23.77
CA ILE A 33 14.89 -24.30 -24.00
C ILE A 33 16.29 -24.30 -24.65
N SER A 34 16.48 -23.45 -25.66
CA SER A 34 17.80 -23.18 -26.26
C SER A 34 18.58 -22.18 -25.42
N LEU A 35 19.83 -22.50 -25.07
CA LEU A 35 20.73 -21.58 -24.35
C LEU A 35 21.51 -20.64 -25.28
N ASN A 36 21.32 -20.72 -26.60
CA ASN A 36 21.97 -19.80 -27.54
C ASN A 36 21.24 -18.45 -27.63
N VAL A 37 21.13 -17.76 -26.49
CA VAL A 37 20.41 -16.50 -26.33
C VAL A 37 21.33 -15.39 -25.80
N SER A 38 20.82 -14.16 -25.70
CA SER A 38 21.58 -13.03 -25.16
C SER A 38 21.88 -13.18 -23.66
N ASN A 39 22.89 -12.48 -23.15
CA ASN A 39 23.26 -12.53 -21.73
C ASN A 39 22.11 -12.09 -20.80
N ARG A 40 21.29 -11.14 -21.27
CA ARG A 40 20.08 -10.68 -20.57
C ARG A 40 19.05 -11.81 -20.44
N GLN A 41 18.77 -12.53 -21.53
CA GLN A 41 17.83 -13.66 -21.53
C GLN A 41 18.32 -14.81 -20.65
N LEU A 42 19.63 -15.12 -20.65
CA LEU A 42 20.19 -16.09 -19.70
C LEU A 42 20.01 -15.67 -18.24
N SER A 43 20.18 -14.37 -17.94
CA SER A 43 19.98 -13.83 -16.60
C SER A 43 18.52 -13.91 -16.15
N GLU A 44 17.58 -13.64 -17.07
CA GLU A 44 16.14 -13.78 -16.84
C GLU A 44 15.74 -15.26 -16.63
N LEU A 45 16.33 -16.20 -17.38
CA LEU A 45 16.15 -17.63 -17.14
C LEU A 45 16.70 -18.07 -15.78
N CYS A 46 17.89 -17.60 -15.38
CA CYS A 46 18.41 -17.86 -14.04
C CYS A 46 17.46 -17.36 -12.95
N ASP A 47 16.91 -16.15 -13.09
CA ASP A 47 15.95 -15.57 -12.14
C ASP A 47 14.65 -16.40 -12.04
N ARG A 48 14.14 -16.86 -13.20
CA ARG A 48 12.97 -17.73 -13.29
C ARG A 48 13.15 -19.02 -12.51
N PHE A 49 14.34 -19.63 -12.56
CA PHE A 49 14.70 -20.85 -11.81
C PHE A 49 15.38 -20.58 -10.45
N LYS A 50 15.28 -19.36 -9.91
CA LYS A 50 15.86 -18.96 -8.60
C LYS A 50 17.37 -19.24 -8.47
N LEU A 51 18.11 -19.16 -9.58
CA LEU A 51 19.56 -19.25 -9.65
C LEU A 51 20.19 -17.85 -9.58
N PRO A 52 21.45 -17.71 -9.11
CA PRO A 52 22.16 -16.43 -9.14
C PRO A 52 22.20 -15.79 -10.54
N ARG A 53 21.91 -14.48 -10.62
CA ARG A 53 21.83 -13.70 -11.88
C ARG A 53 23.17 -13.13 -12.37
N SER A 54 24.20 -13.10 -11.53
CA SER A 54 25.51 -12.54 -11.89
C SER A 54 26.38 -13.54 -12.65
N GLY A 55 27.25 -13.00 -13.51
CA GLY A 55 28.26 -13.75 -14.25
C GLY A 55 28.36 -13.33 -15.72
N ASN A 56 29.41 -13.81 -16.38
CA ASN A 56 29.52 -13.72 -17.84
C ASN A 56 28.61 -14.76 -18.52
N LYS A 57 28.43 -14.65 -19.85
CA LYS A 57 27.56 -15.56 -20.64
C LYS A 57 27.90 -17.04 -20.42
N SER A 58 29.19 -17.36 -20.30
CA SER A 58 29.69 -18.73 -20.09
C SER A 58 29.24 -19.28 -18.73
N GLU A 59 29.39 -18.50 -17.65
CA GLU A 59 28.98 -18.88 -16.30
C GLU A 59 27.48 -19.09 -16.18
N LEU A 60 26.66 -18.21 -16.77
CA LEU A 60 25.19 -18.38 -16.77
C LEU A 60 24.78 -19.64 -17.54
N THR A 61 25.39 -19.88 -18.70
CA THR A 61 25.13 -21.08 -19.52
C THR A 61 25.51 -22.35 -18.77
N ALA A 62 26.69 -22.39 -18.14
CA ALA A 62 27.14 -23.52 -17.34
C ALA A 62 26.22 -23.79 -16.15
N ARG A 63 25.72 -22.73 -15.50
CA ARG A 63 24.79 -22.82 -14.37
C ARG A 63 23.43 -23.39 -14.78
N LEU A 64 22.86 -22.92 -15.88
CA LEU A 64 21.60 -23.44 -16.45
C LEU A 64 21.76 -24.89 -16.93
N THR A 65 22.90 -25.22 -17.55
CA THR A 65 23.21 -26.59 -17.99
C THR A 65 23.31 -27.56 -16.80
N LYS A 66 24.00 -27.14 -15.72
CA LYS A 66 24.09 -27.91 -14.48
C LYS A 66 22.72 -28.08 -13.80
N PHE A 67 21.89 -27.06 -13.83
CA PHE A 67 20.53 -27.11 -13.28
C PHE A 67 19.62 -28.07 -14.07
N SER A 68 19.67 -28.02 -15.40
CA SER A 68 18.92 -28.92 -16.29
C SER A 68 19.33 -30.39 -16.13
N SER A 69 20.62 -30.65 -15.88
CA SER A 69 21.13 -32.02 -15.71
C SER A 69 20.69 -32.67 -14.37
N ASN A 70 20.35 -31.87 -13.35
CA ASN A 70 19.97 -32.35 -12.02
C ASN A 70 18.44 -32.36 -11.84
N GLN A 71 17.75 -33.20 -12.59
CA GLN A 71 16.28 -33.10 -12.77
C GLN A 71 15.44 -33.32 -11.51
N SER A 72 15.89 -34.10 -10.51
CA SER A 72 14.99 -34.56 -9.43
C SER A 72 15.06 -33.75 -8.12
N PRO A 73 16.19 -33.67 -7.39
CA PRO A 73 16.19 -33.03 -6.06
C PRO A 73 16.17 -31.50 -6.13
N THR A 74 16.81 -30.91 -7.13
CA THR A 74 16.89 -29.44 -7.28
C THR A 74 15.61 -28.83 -7.82
N TRP A 75 14.85 -29.52 -8.66
CA TRP A 75 13.61 -28.98 -9.21
C TRP A 75 12.51 -28.92 -8.14
N ASN A 76 12.48 -29.86 -7.20
CA ASN A 76 11.56 -29.84 -6.07
C ASN A 76 11.71 -28.60 -5.17
N SER A 77 12.90 -27.96 -5.15
CA SER A 77 13.09 -26.69 -4.43
C SER A 77 12.39 -25.49 -5.06
N LEU A 78 11.90 -25.62 -6.30
CA LEU A 78 11.14 -24.57 -6.99
C LEU A 78 9.65 -24.57 -6.65
N LEU A 79 9.14 -25.61 -5.99
CA LEU A 79 7.73 -25.68 -5.62
C LEU A 79 7.39 -24.62 -4.57
N PRO A 80 6.29 -23.87 -4.73
CA PRO A 80 5.80 -22.96 -3.69
C PRO A 80 5.57 -23.74 -2.39
N GLY A 81 6.28 -23.36 -1.31
CA GLY A 81 6.21 -24.05 -0.02
C GLY A 81 7.33 -25.06 0.25
N ALA A 82 8.20 -25.35 -0.72
CA ALA A 82 9.47 -26.01 -0.46
C ALA A 82 10.38 -25.06 0.32
N THR A 83 10.23 -25.06 1.64
CA THR A 83 11.18 -24.38 2.51
C THR A 83 12.50 -25.12 2.37
N ASN A 84 13.50 -24.48 1.75
CA ASN A 84 14.86 -24.96 1.85
C ASN A 84 15.12 -25.17 3.34
N PRO A 85 15.42 -26.40 3.82
CA PRO A 85 15.77 -26.61 5.20
C PRO A 85 16.93 -25.68 5.45
N HIS A 86 16.72 -24.72 6.35
CA HIS A 86 17.61 -23.60 6.59
C HIS A 86 18.94 -24.18 7.07
N LYS A 87 19.82 -24.58 6.14
CA LYS A 87 21.14 -25.15 6.43
C LYS A 87 21.99 -24.02 6.97
N GLY A 88 21.89 -23.86 8.28
CA GLY A 88 22.91 -23.23 9.08
C GLY A 88 24.23 -23.96 8.84
N HIS A 89 25.13 -23.28 8.15
CA HIS A 89 26.52 -23.28 8.56
C HIS A 89 26.92 -21.82 8.68
N ARG A 90 26.49 -21.20 9.79
CA ARG A 90 27.01 -19.89 10.17
C ARG A 90 28.44 -20.12 10.62
N LYS A 91 29.40 -19.56 9.88
CA LYS A 91 30.77 -19.42 10.35
C LYS A 91 30.71 -18.78 11.74
N LEU A 92 31.24 -19.48 12.73
CA LEU A 92 31.40 -19.01 14.10
C LEU A 92 32.26 -17.74 14.05
N ASN A 93 31.62 -16.58 14.03
CA ASN A 93 32.30 -15.33 14.34
C ASN A 93 32.05 -15.05 15.82
N THR A 94 33.12 -15.23 16.58
CA THR A 94 33.22 -15.07 18.02
C THR A 94 32.79 -13.67 18.48
N LYS A 95 32.16 -13.63 19.67
CA LYS A 95 31.82 -12.45 20.50
C LYS A 95 30.41 -11.85 20.35
N ALA A 96 29.37 -12.68 20.27
CA ALA A 96 28.03 -12.27 20.68
C ALA A 96 27.69 -12.90 22.04
N LYS A 97 27.22 -12.09 22.99
CA LYS A 97 26.78 -12.54 24.32
C LYS A 97 25.62 -13.56 24.19
N PRO A 98 25.57 -14.60 25.02
CA PRO A 98 24.55 -15.64 24.93
C PRO A 98 23.16 -15.05 25.14
N LYS A 99 22.21 -15.52 24.33
CA LYS A 99 20.79 -15.15 24.49
C LYS A 99 20.26 -15.79 25.77
N ILE A 100 19.36 -15.09 26.46
CA ILE A 100 18.73 -15.50 27.73
C ILE A 100 18.13 -16.93 27.68
N SER A 101 17.71 -17.42 26.50
CA SER A 101 17.23 -18.80 26.33
C SER A 101 18.33 -19.85 26.51
N GLU A 102 19.56 -19.59 26.06
CA GLU A 102 20.71 -20.47 26.28
C GLU A 102 21.12 -20.51 27.75
N LEU A 103 21.03 -19.36 28.45
CA LEU A 103 21.28 -19.29 29.88
C LEU A 103 20.24 -20.07 30.69
N ARG A 104 18.97 -20.04 30.26
CA ARG A 104 17.88 -20.79 30.88
C ARG A 104 18.00 -22.29 30.64
N THR A 105 18.45 -22.70 29.45
CA THR A 105 18.77 -24.11 29.17
C THR A 105 19.99 -24.58 29.98
N GLN A 106 21.02 -23.77 30.14
CA GLN A 106 22.17 -24.12 30.97
C GLN A 106 21.83 -24.22 32.46
N GLN A 107 20.94 -23.37 32.98
CA GLN A 107 20.44 -23.50 34.36
C GLN A 107 19.69 -24.80 34.61
N HIS A 108 18.97 -25.33 33.61
CA HIS A 108 18.23 -26.59 33.76
C HIS A 108 19.12 -27.85 33.71
N PHE A 109 20.39 -27.73 33.31
CA PHE A 109 21.32 -28.86 33.16
C PHE A 109 22.45 -28.87 34.21
N LEU A 110 22.45 -27.96 35.18
CA LEU A 110 23.49 -27.85 36.22
C LEU A 110 23.04 -28.34 37.61
N GLU A 111 21.78 -28.72 37.78
CA GLU A 111 21.32 -29.48 38.95
C GLU A 111 21.20 -30.95 38.58
N ASP A 112 22.32 -31.65 38.60
CA ASP A 112 22.42 -32.98 39.22
C ASP A 112 23.88 -33.45 39.20
N GLY A 113 24.41 -33.66 40.40
CA GLY A 113 25.77 -34.07 40.62
C GLY A 113 26.03 -35.51 40.21
N ALA A 114 27.25 -35.72 39.71
CA ALA A 114 28.07 -36.93 39.84
C ALA A 114 27.41 -38.29 39.54
N VAL A 115 27.83 -38.89 38.42
CA VAL A 115 28.72 -40.07 38.38
C VAL A 115 28.76 -40.54 36.93
N HIS A 116 29.97 -40.60 36.38
CA HIS A 116 30.24 -41.27 35.12
C HIS A 116 30.18 -42.79 35.36
N PRO A 117 29.51 -43.57 34.48
CA PRO A 117 30.34 -44.42 33.64
C PRO A 117 29.83 -44.59 32.20
N GLN A 118 30.83 -44.68 31.32
CA GLN A 118 30.98 -45.55 30.15
C GLN A 118 29.76 -46.22 29.46
N ALA A 119 29.77 -46.05 28.14
CA ALA A 119 29.38 -46.99 27.09
C ALA A 119 27.89 -47.33 26.87
N GLY A 120 27.36 -46.76 25.78
CA GLY A 120 26.60 -47.50 24.77
C GLY A 120 25.09 -47.55 24.96
N TYR A 121 24.33 -46.62 24.37
CA TYR A 121 22.93 -46.86 24.00
C TYR A 121 22.54 -46.11 22.72
N MET A 122 21.71 -46.79 21.94
CA MET A 122 21.26 -46.46 20.60
C MET A 122 20.25 -45.30 20.58
N SER A 123 20.22 -44.58 19.45
CA SER A 123 19.32 -43.47 19.15
C SER A 123 17.84 -43.87 19.23
N VAL A 124 17.10 -43.16 20.08
CA VAL A 124 15.64 -43.28 20.33
C VAL A 124 14.86 -42.34 19.39
N ASP A 125 15.30 -42.16 18.14
CA ASP A 125 14.64 -41.27 17.17
C ASP A 125 13.69 -41.99 16.20
N GLY A 126 13.63 -43.33 16.25
CA GLY A 126 12.82 -44.13 15.33
C GLY A 126 11.31 -44.11 15.59
N GLN A 127 10.88 -44.01 16.86
CA GLN A 127 9.46 -44.19 17.21
C GLN A 127 8.59 -42.95 16.94
N GLN A 128 9.14 -41.73 17.03
CA GLN A 128 8.34 -40.52 16.77
C GLN A 128 8.00 -40.34 15.28
N VAL A 129 8.86 -40.80 14.38
CA VAL A 129 8.64 -40.67 12.93
C VAL A 129 7.52 -41.59 12.46
N ILE A 130 7.39 -42.78 13.06
CA ILE A 130 6.32 -43.74 12.74
C ILE A 130 4.96 -43.17 13.16
N SER A 131 4.87 -42.55 14.35
CA SER A 131 3.61 -41.96 14.84
C SER A 131 3.06 -40.85 13.94
N LYS A 132 3.93 -39.98 13.41
CA LYS A 132 3.52 -38.88 12.50
C LYS A 132 3.04 -39.41 11.15
N ARG A 133 3.66 -40.47 10.65
CA ARG A 133 3.27 -41.09 9.38
C ARG A 133 1.87 -41.73 9.48
N GLU A 134 1.56 -42.37 10.62
CA GLU A 134 0.23 -42.93 10.91
C GLU A 134 -0.84 -41.83 10.94
N ILE A 135 -0.56 -40.70 11.61
CA ILE A 135 -1.48 -39.56 11.71
C ILE A 135 -1.80 -38.97 10.34
N ILE A 136 -0.78 -38.80 9.48
CA ILE A 136 -0.98 -38.27 8.12
C ILE A 136 -1.80 -39.25 7.28
N ARG A 137 -1.58 -40.56 7.42
CA ARG A 137 -2.30 -41.59 6.68
C ARG A 137 -3.77 -41.68 7.09
N ASN A 138 -4.05 -41.58 8.40
CA ASN A 138 -5.42 -41.53 8.90
C ASN A 138 -6.14 -40.23 8.48
N TRP A 139 -5.43 -39.10 8.50
CA TRP A 139 -5.98 -37.83 8.03
C TRP A 139 -6.31 -37.87 6.54
N SER A 140 -5.41 -38.37 5.69
CA SER A 140 -5.66 -38.45 4.25
C SER A 140 -6.81 -39.39 3.90
N SER A 141 -6.88 -40.56 4.56
CA SER A 141 -7.99 -41.51 4.37
C SER A 141 -9.34 -40.89 4.77
N ASN A 142 -9.39 -40.13 5.86
CA ASN A 142 -10.61 -39.45 6.31
C ASN A 142 -11.04 -38.34 5.32
N ILE A 143 -10.09 -37.54 4.82
CA ILE A 143 -10.37 -36.49 3.81
C ILE A 143 -10.92 -37.12 2.52
N THR A 144 -10.28 -38.16 1.99
CA THR A 144 -10.72 -38.82 0.74
C THR A 144 -12.09 -39.49 0.90
N SER A 145 -12.37 -40.07 2.07
CA SER A 145 -13.70 -40.63 2.36
C SER A 145 -14.78 -39.55 2.49
N LYS A 146 -14.44 -38.38 3.07
CA LYS A 146 -15.40 -37.30 3.31
C LYS A 146 -15.71 -36.49 2.05
N TYR A 147 -14.75 -36.42 1.12
CA TYR A 147 -14.86 -35.65 -0.12
C TYR A 147 -14.44 -36.51 -1.33
N PRO A 148 -15.26 -37.51 -1.71
CA PRO A 148 -14.98 -38.34 -2.87
C PRO A 148 -14.92 -37.45 -4.11
N PHE A 149 -13.80 -37.53 -4.83
CA PHE A 149 -13.60 -36.79 -6.07
C PHE A 149 -14.68 -37.17 -7.08
N LYS A 150 -15.46 -36.18 -7.53
CA LYS A 150 -16.40 -36.34 -8.63
C LYS A 150 -15.74 -35.77 -9.88
N PRO A 151 -15.35 -36.60 -10.86
CA PRO A 151 -14.81 -36.09 -12.11
C PRO A 151 -15.85 -35.19 -12.78
N VAL A 152 -15.40 -33.99 -13.16
CA VAL A 152 -16.22 -33.05 -13.95
C VAL A 152 -16.38 -33.66 -15.34
N PRO A 153 -17.61 -33.88 -15.84
CA PRO A 153 -17.80 -34.37 -17.19
C PRO A 153 -17.20 -33.36 -18.18
N PRO A 154 -16.55 -33.83 -19.24
CA PRO A 154 -15.96 -32.95 -20.25
C PRO A 154 -17.05 -32.08 -20.90
N PRO A 155 -16.74 -30.81 -21.21
CA PRO A 155 -17.71 -29.92 -21.85
C PRO A 155 -18.04 -30.42 -23.25
N ASP A 156 -19.32 -30.66 -23.50
CA ASP A 156 -19.85 -31.04 -24.81
C ASP A 156 -19.49 -29.98 -25.86
N THR A 157 -18.92 -30.48 -26.96
CA THR A 157 -18.49 -29.67 -28.11
C THR A 157 -19.73 -29.31 -28.95
N GLN A 158 -20.40 -28.19 -28.64
CA GLN A 158 -21.39 -27.62 -29.55
C GLN A 158 -20.69 -26.74 -30.58
N ALA A 159 -20.59 -27.27 -31.79
CA ALA A 159 -20.18 -26.56 -32.99
C ALA A 159 -21.39 -25.89 -33.67
N SER A 160 -21.11 -24.75 -34.31
CA SER A 160 -21.80 -24.21 -35.49
C SER A 160 -23.17 -23.53 -35.27
N ILE A 161 -23.22 -22.22 -35.55
CA ILE A 161 -24.11 -21.53 -36.51
C ILE A 161 -23.94 -20.01 -36.26
N TYR A 162 -23.26 -19.31 -37.17
CA TYR A 162 -23.48 -17.88 -37.38
C TYR A 162 -23.68 -17.66 -38.88
N THR A 163 -24.92 -17.35 -39.23
CA THR A 163 -25.42 -17.11 -40.58
C THR A 163 -25.07 -15.70 -41.03
N SER A 164 -24.57 -15.61 -42.25
CA SER A 164 -24.31 -14.38 -43.01
C SER A 164 -25.60 -13.62 -43.34
N VAL A 165 -25.63 -12.31 -43.06
CA VAL A 165 -26.67 -11.40 -43.56
C VAL A 165 -26.06 -10.51 -44.64
N SER A 166 -26.60 -10.69 -45.84
CA SER A 166 -26.39 -9.90 -47.06
C SER A 166 -27.24 -8.64 -47.00
N HIS A 167 -26.67 -7.47 -47.30
CA HIS A 167 -27.43 -6.26 -47.64
C HIS A 167 -27.29 -5.99 -49.14
N GLY A 168 -28.42 -6.14 -49.83
CA GLY A 168 -28.58 -5.91 -51.25
C GLY A 168 -28.80 -4.44 -51.60
N SER A 169 -28.27 -4.10 -52.77
CA SER A 169 -28.43 -2.88 -53.52
C SER A 169 -29.90 -2.55 -53.84
N THR A 170 -30.25 -1.27 -53.86
CA THR A 170 -31.44 -0.79 -54.57
C THR A 170 -31.06 0.43 -55.41
N THR A 171 -31.16 0.24 -56.71
CA THR A 171 -31.04 1.22 -57.79
C THR A 171 -32.40 1.87 -58.08
N SER A 172 -32.44 3.19 -58.29
CA SER A 172 -33.32 3.81 -59.31
C SER A 172 -32.99 5.29 -59.58
N PRO A 173 -33.42 5.83 -60.74
CA PRO A 173 -32.66 6.83 -61.51
C PRO A 173 -33.29 8.24 -61.50
N GLY A 174 -32.50 9.26 -61.88
CA GLY A 174 -32.99 10.62 -62.10
C GLY A 174 -31.95 11.51 -62.80
N THR A 175 -32.21 11.78 -64.07
CA THR A 175 -31.43 12.53 -65.06
C THR A 175 -31.49 14.06 -64.85
N GLY A 176 -30.40 14.80 -65.13
CA GLY A 176 -30.49 16.20 -65.62
C GLY A 176 -29.50 17.25 -65.09
N GLN A 177 -28.26 17.23 -65.59
CA GLN A 177 -27.44 18.34 -66.16
C GLN A 177 -27.32 19.76 -65.46
N PRO A 178 -26.49 20.72 -65.94
CA PRO A 178 -25.18 21.01 -65.34
C PRO A 178 -24.94 22.47 -64.86
N GLY A 179 -23.87 22.64 -64.08
CA GLY A 179 -23.02 23.84 -64.11
C GLY A 179 -23.36 24.95 -63.11
N ILE A 180 -22.39 25.30 -62.27
CA ILE A 180 -21.85 26.65 -62.04
C ILE A 180 -20.75 26.54 -60.97
N SER A 181 -19.56 27.05 -61.32
CA SER A 181 -18.45 27.33 -60.42
C SER A 181 -18.84 28.31 -59.32
N THR A 182 -18.31 28.15 -58.11
CA THR A 182 -17.74 29.28 -57.36
C THR A 182 -16.84 28.76 -56.24
N ASN A 183 -15.65 29.36 -56.18
CA ASN A 183 -14.72 29.34 -55.05
C ASN A 183 -15.44 29.72 -53.77
N THR A 184 -15.19 29.03 -52.66
CA THR A 184 -15.23 29.64 -51.31
C THR A 184 -14.33 28.84 -50.37
N SER A 185 -13.53 29.60 -49.64
CA SER A 185 -12.43 29.32 -48.74
C SER A 185 -12.78 28.35 -47.60
N HIS A 186 -11.88 27.40 -47.34
CA HIS A 186 -11.81 26.67 -46.07
C HIS A 186 -11.20 27.58 -45.00
N ALA A 187 -12.04 28.22 -44.19
CA ALA A 187 -11.66 28.77 -42.89
C ALA A 187 -12.85 28.57 -41.93
N GLY A 188 -12.72 27.66 -40.97
CA GLY A 188 -13.79 27.45 -40.00
C GLY A 188 -13.69 26.18 -39.15
N ILE A 189 -12.61 26.01 -38.37
CA ILE A 189 -12.65 25.26 -37.11
C ILE A 189 -11.65 25.88 -36.12
N VAL A 190 -11.94 27.11 -35.64
CA VAL A 190 -11.47 27.63 -34.33
C VAL A 190 -12.47 28.71 -33.90
N SER A 191 -13.59 28.34 -33.29
CA SER A 191 -14.44 29.31 -32.56
C SER A 191 -15.40 28.59 -31.63
N LEU A 192 -14.88 28.07 -30.52
CA LEU A 192 -15.68 27.64 -29.36
C LEU A 192 -14.85 27.75 -28.06
N PHE A 193 -14.14 28.86 -27.85
CA PHE A 193 -13.47 29.12 -26.56
C PHE A 193 -13.37 30.61 -26.18
N GLN A 194 -14.35 31.43 -26.58
CA GLN A 194 -14.37 32.85 -26.22
C GLN A 194 -15.78 33.33 -25.84
N LYS A 195 -16.35 32.77 -24.77
CA LYS A 195 -17.58 33.33 -24.17
C LYS A 195 -17.81 32.95 -22.69
N PHE A 196 -16.78 33.07 -21.85
CA PHE A 196 -16.95 32.84 -20.40
C PHE A 196 -16.02 33.68 -19.50
N VAL A 197 -15.66 34.91 -19.91
CA VAL A 197 -14.79 35.80 -19.10
C VAL A 197 -15.29 37.25 -19.07
N ASP A 198 -16.60 37.47 -19.01
CA ASP A 198 -17.17 38.85 -18.91
C ASP A 198 -18.07 39.06 -17.68
N ASP A 199 -17.82 38.42 -16.53
CA ASP A 199 -18.67 38.69 -15.34
C ASP A 199 -17.97 38.81 -13.98
N HIS A 200 -16.67 39.15 -13.94
CA HIS A 200 -16.05 39.61 -12.70
C HIS A 200 -15.19 40.86 -12.92
N HIS A 201 -15.79 42.01 -12.63
CA HIS A 201 -15.08 43.27 -12.43
C HIS A 201 -14.09 43.14 -11.26
N ILE A 202 -12.79 43.00 -11.57
CA ILE A 202 -11.71 43.35 -10.66
C ILE A 202 -10.90 44.47 -11.31
N THR A 203 -11.11 45.68 -10.81
CA THR A 203 -10.35 46.87 -11.17
C THR A 203 -8.96 46.79 -10.55
N ILE A 204 -7.91 46.70 -11.38
CA ILE A 204 -6.52 46.98 -10.96
C ILE A 204 -5.97 48.08 -11.86
N SER A 205 -5.69 49.23 -11.25
CA SER A 205 -5.00 50.36 -11.90
C SER A 205 -3.56 49.97 -12.24
N ALA A 206 -3.19 50.17 -13.51
CA ALA A 206 -1.81 50.09 -13.98
C ALA A 206 -1.29 51.50 -14.31
N THR A 207 -0.20 51.91 -13.69
CA THR A 207 0.68 53.00 -14.12
C THR A 207 1.85 52.44 -14.92
N PRO A 208 2.28 53.04 -16.04
CA PRO A 208 3.40 52.54 -16.82
C PRO A 208 4.72 53.18 -16.34
N SER A 209 5.80 52.40 -16.32
CA SER A 209 7.15 52.94 -16.35
C SER A 209 8.05 52.01 -17.17
N ASN A 210 8.41 52.52 -18.34
CA ASN A 210 9.58 52.15 -19.12
C ASN A 210 10.83 52.17 -18.24
N LEU A 211 11.79 51.27 -18.46
CA LEU A 211 13.19 51.64 -18.69
C LEU A 211 14.03 50.44 -19.15
N SER A 212 14.88 50.76 -20.12
CA SER A 212 15.86 49.94 -20.82
C SER A 212 17.00 49.48 -19.91
N VAL A 213 17.53 48.27 -20.10
CA VAL A 213 18.78 47.81 -19.46
C VAL A 213 19.80 47.44 -20.53
N SER A 214 20.88 48.21 -20.55
CA SER A 214 22.13 47.93 -21.27
C SER A 214 23.14 47.29 -20.32
N ALA A 215 23.87 46.29 -20.81
CA ALA A 215 25.07 45.73 -20.15
C ALA A 215 26.24 46.72 -20.13
N PRO A 216 27.24 46.55 -19.25
CA PRO A 216 28.56 46.24 -19.80
C PRO A 216 29.51 45.34 -18.95
N HIS A 217 30.59 45.02 -19.66
CA HIS A 217 31.79 44.22 -19.44
C HIS A 217 32.66 44.41 -18.17
N SER A 218 33.23 43.28 -17.73
CA SER A 218 34.62 42.93 -17.34
C SER A 218 35.56 43.90 -16.57
N SER A 219 35.92 43.49 -15.34
CA SER A 219 37.25 43.32 -14.65
C SER A 219 38.38 44.38 -14.78
N PRO A 220 39.42 44.49 -13.88
CA PRO A 220 39.90 43.54 -12.86
C PRO A 220 40.45 44.11 -11.50
N LEU A 221 40.79 43.17 -10.59
CA LEU A 221 41.84 43.14 -9.52
C LEU A 221 42.33 44.42 -8.82
N SER A 222 42.24 44.43 -7.47
CA SER A 222 43.38 44.66 -6.54
C SER A 222 43.00 44.36 -5.08
N ASP A 223 43.94 43.75 -4.37
CA ASP A 223 44.03 43.62 -2.91
C ASP A 223 43.89 44.97 -2.19
N SER A 224 43.33 44.99 -0.97
CA SER A 224 44.11 45.28 0.25
C SER A 224 43.22 45.54 1.46
N THR A 225 43.77 45.11 2.59
CA THR A 225 43.25 44.99 3.95
C THR A 225 43.09 46.32 4.68
N ALA A 226 42.18 46.32 5.65
CA ALA A 226 42.17 47.08 6.92
C ALA A 226 41.17 48.26 7.09
N GLN A 227 40.37 48.10 8.14
CA GLN A 227 39.84 49.11 9.07
C GLN A 227 38.95 50.23 8.51
N THR A 228 37.75 50.38 9.07
CA THR A 228 37.50 51.38 10.14
C THR A 228 36.03 51.36 10.56
N VAL A 229 35.84 51.44 11.87
CA VAL A 229 34.59 51.58 12.61
C VAL A 229 33.89 52.88 12.24
N HIS A 230 32.61 52.83 11.90
CA HIS A 230 31.73 53.99 12.11
C HIS A 230 30.35 53.55 12.62
N GLU A 231 30.12 54.00 13.84
CA GLU A 231 28.92 54.02 14.66
C GLU A 231 27.82 54.85 13.98
N ILE A 232 26.59 54.32 13.94
CA ILE A 232 25.38 55.09 13.54
C ILE A 232 24.37 54.98 14.68
N PRO A 233 23.87 56.10 15.25
CA PRO A 233 22.89 56.09 16.32
C PRO A 233 21.48 55.82 15.77
N SER A 234 20.78 54.90 16.43
CA SER A 234 19.37 54.57 16.17
C SER A 234 18.46 55.36 17.11
N ASP A 235 17.76 56.36 16.57
CA ASP A 235 16.64 57.03 17.24
C ASP A 235 15.34 56.72 16.49
N HIS A 236 14.53 55.81 17.05
CA HIS A 236 13.12 55.69 16.70
C HIS A 236 12.27 55.61 17.99
N PRO A 237 11.27 56.50 18.17
CA PRO A 237 10.44 56.51 19.35
C PRO A 237 9.37 55.42 19.32
N VAL A 238 9.25 54.72 20.44
CA VAL A 238 8.21 53.72 20.74
C VAL A 238 6.88 54.42 20.93
N ALA A 239 5.94 54.21 20.00
CA ALA A 239 4.55 54.60 20.16
C ALA A 239 3.84 53.64 21.13
N THR A 240 3.47 54.15 22.30
CA THR A 240 2.68 53.46 23.32
C THR A 240 1.21 53.49 22.90
N ILE A 241 0.63 52.31 22.63
CA ILE A 241 -0.81 52.15 22.37
C ILE A 241 -1.51 51.84 23.70
N PRO A 242 -2.54 52.59 24.14
CA PRO A 242 -3.27 52.27 25.35
C PRO A 242 -4.20 51.06 25.14
N PHE A 243 -4.03 50.08 26.02
CA PHE A 243 -4.84 48.87 26.13
C PHE A 243 -6.17 49.21 26.81
N VAL A 244 -7.28 49.17 26.07
CA VAL A 244 -8.64 49.32 26.60
C VAL A 244 -9.15 47.96 27.06
N GLN A 245 -9.28 47.75 28.37
CA GLN A 245 -9.97 46.60 28.95
C GLN A 245 -11.49 46.78 28.80
N HIS A 246 -12.09 46.04 27.88
CA HIS A 246 -13.54 45.80 27.90
C HIS A 246 -13.83 44.56 28.74
N THR A 247 -14.32 44.77 29.97
CA THR A 247 -15.02 43.76 30.76
C THR A 247 -16.44 43.61 30.23
N GLN A 248 -16.69 42.56 29.43
CA GLN A 248 -18.05 42.14 29.10
C GLN A 248 -18.56 41.13 30.12
N THR A 249 -19.60 41.55 30.83
CA THR A 249 -20.45 40.77 31.74
C THR A 249 -21.31 39.79 30.92
N PRO A 250 -21.45 38.51 31.31
CA PRO A 250 -22.32 37.56 30.62
C PRO A 250 -23.80 37.83 30.93
N PRO A 251 -24.72 37.70 29.94
CA PRO A 251 -26.15 37.77 30.21
C PRO A 251 -26.65 36.46 30.84
N GLU A 252 -27.41 36.68 31.91
CA GLU A 252 -28.15 35.73 32.73
C GLU A 252 -29.25 35.02 31.93
N LEU A 253 -29.29 33.68 32.02
CA LEU A 253 -30.30 32.81 31.42
C LEU A 253 -31.43 32.58 32.44
N PRO A 254 -32.71 32.81 32.10
CA PRO A 254 -33.81 32.48 32.99
C PRO A 254 -34.07 30.97 33.00
N ALA A 255 -34.07 30.42 34.20
CA ALA A 255 -34.52 29.08 34.51
C ALA A 255 -36.07 28.98 34.50
N GLN A 256 -36.52 27.72 34.41
CA GLN A 256 -37.87 27.20 34.62
C GLN A 256 -38.74 27.03 33.37
N LEU A 257 -39.03 25.76 33.07
CA LEU A 257 -40.40 25.24 33.17
C LEU A 257 -40.34 23.72 33.40
N SER A 258 -40.81 23.33 34.58
CA SER A 258 -41.14 21.97 34.97
C SER A 258 -42.33 21.45 34.14
N ALA A 259 -42.22 20.25 33.59
CA ALA A 259 -43.36 19.51 33.06
C ALA A 259 -43.36 18.10 33.65
N SER A 260 -44.43 17.84 34.38
CA SER A 260 -44.81 16.63 35.09
C SER A 260 -45.00 15.45 34.13
N HIS A 261 -44.36 14.32 34.40
CA HIS A 261 -44.76 13.04 33.82
C HIS A 261 -45.26 12.11 34.91
N SER A 262 -46.54 11.79 34.76
CA SER A 262 -47.37 10.94 35.60
C SER A 262 -46.79 9.54 35.76
N ASN A 263 -46.62 9.15 37.03
CA ASN A 263 -46.36 7.77 37.43
C ASN A 263 -47.70 7.02 37.41
N VAL A 264 -47.92 6.18 36.39
CA VAL A 264 -49.03 5.23 36.38
C VAL A 264 -48.48 3.86 36.74
N HIS A 265 -48.90 3.39 37.91
CA HIS A 265 -48.75 2.03 38.38
C HIS A 265 -49.29 1.02 37.37
N ALA A 266 -48.47 0.05 36.98
CA ALA A 266 -48.93 -1.19 36.35
C ALA A 266 -48.26 -2.39 37.03
N ALA A 267 -49.09 -3.09 37.80
CA ALA A 267 -49.05 -4.50 38.23
C ALA A 267 -47.69 -5.22 38.31
N ASN A 268 -47.24 -5.40 39.55
CA ASN A 268 -46.44 -6.54 40.00
C ASN A 268 -47.14 -7.85 39.60
N THR A 269 -46.60 -8.57 38.63
CA THR A 269 -46.88 -10.00 38.43
C THR A 269 -45.57 -10.74 38.59
N ALA A 270 -45.38 -11.33 39.78
CA ALA A 270 -44.27 -12.20 40.09
C ALA A 270 -44.38 -13.48 39.27
N PHE A 271 -43.59 -13.58 38.19
CA PHE A 271 -43.25 -14.85 37.57
C PHE A 271 -41.91 -15.32 38.13
N GLN A 272 -41.96 -16.47 38.81
CA GLN A 272 -40.78 -17.23 39.25
C GLN A 272 -39.83 -17.46 38.06
N ALA A 273 -38.60 -16.99 38.23
CA ALA A 273 -37.50 -17.27 37.31
C ALA A 273 -37.12 -18.77 37.41
N PRO A 274 -37.14 -19.55 36.31
CA PRO A 274 -36.48 -20.84 36.28
C PRO A 274 -34.95 -20.62 36.31
N SER A 275 -34.28 -21.28 37.26
CA SER A 275 -32.83 -21.28 37.39
C SER A 275 -32.17 -21.74 36.08
N PRO A 276 -31.23 -20.97 35.48
CA PRO A 276 -30.57 -21.37 34.25
C PRO A 276 -29.54 -22.46 34.56
N VAL A 277 -29.79 -23.62 33.96
CA VAL A 277 -28.92 -24.79 33.93
C VAL A 277 -27.56 -24.37 33.37
N SER A 278 -26.52 -24.56 34.19
CA SER A 278 -25.12 -24.29 33.83
C SER A 278 -24.70 -25.18 32.66
N GLY A 279 -24.42 -24.57 31.51
CA GLY A 279 -23.94 -25.32 30.34
C GLY A 279 -23.82 -24.53 29.03
N ALA A 280 -24.14 -23.24 28.99
CA ALA A 280 -23.98 -22.45 27.78
C ALA A 280 -22.51 -22.03 27.61
N THR A 281 -21.82 -22.69 26.69
CA THR A 281 -20.52 -22.26 26.17
C THR A 281 -20.66 -20.81 25.70
N GLY A 282 -20.08 -19.87 26.43
CA GLY A 282 -20.26 -18.44 26.23
C GLY A 282 -19.82 -17.99 24.85
N SER A 283 -20.77 -17.90 23.91
CA SER A 283 -20.57 -17.22 22.64
C SER A 283 -20.26 -15.76 22.95
N ALA A 284 -19.04 -15.31 22.62
CA ALA A 284 -18.66 -13.92 22.78
C ALA A 284 -19.73 -13.00 22.15
N PRO A 285 -20.13 -11.91 22.82
CA PRO A 285 -21.14 -11.00 22.28
C PRO A 285 -20.69 -10.50 20.92
N ALA A 286 -21.61 -10.53 19.95
CA ALA A 286 -21.32 -10.07 18.61
C ALA A 286 -20.90 -8.59 18.65
N SER A 287 -19.67 -8.32 18.20
CA SER A 287 -19.10 -6.97 18.20
C SER A 287 -19.64 -6.18 17.00
N TRP A 288 -20.39 -5.12 17.27
CA TRP A 288 -20.90 -4.18 16.27
C TRP A 288 -19.90 -3.06 15.98
N ARG A 289 -19.97 -2.53 14.76
CA ARG A 289 -19.23 -1.34 14.32
C ARG A 289 -20.22 -0.35 13.73
N SER A 290 -20.02 0.93 14.01
CA SER A 290 -20.71 2.01 13.31
C SER A 290 -19.72 3.02 12.73
N ILE A 291 -20.11 3.58 11.60
CA ILE A 291 -19.42 4.68 10.92
C ILE A 291 -20.44 5.74 10.55
N LEU A 292 -20.06 7.01 10.70
CA LEU A 292 -20.90 8.15 10.37
C LEU A 292 -20.43 8.73 9.02
N LEU A 293 -21.26 8.58 8.00
CA LEU A 293 -21.02 9.14 6.68
C LEU A 293 -21.40 10.63 6.64
N ALA A 294 -20.99 11.32 5.58
CA ALA A 294 -21.44 12.66 5.26
C ALA A 294 -22.98 12.71 5.17
N GLY A 295 -23.57 13.77 5.73
CA GLY A 295 -25.04 13.90 5.83
C GLY A 295 -25.66 13.08 6.96
N GLU A 296 -24.92 12.84 8.04
CA GLU A 296 -25.40 12.21 9.30
C GLU A 296 -25.95 10.77 9.14
N ARG A 297 -25.61 10.09 8.04
CA ARG A 297 -26.02 8.71 7.81
C ARG A 297 -25.11 7.76 8.57
N GLU A 298 -25.63 7.11 9.60
CA GLU A 298 -24.91 6.07 10.33
C GLU A 298 -25.08 4.71 9.65
N VAL A 299 -23.98 3.99 9.42
CA VAL A 299 -23.98 2.62 8.90
C VAL A 299 -23.50 1.68 9.99
N HIS A 300 -24.35 0.71 10.36
CA HIS A 300 -24.03 -0.33 11.33
C HIS A 300 -23.70 -1.64 10.63
N CYS A 301 -22.64 -2.32 11.09
CA CYS A 301 -22.33 -3.67 10.65
C CYS A 301 -21.80 -4.53 11.80
N LEU A 302 -22.13 -5.82 11.72
CA LEU A 302 -21.54 -6.84 12.58
C LEU A 302 -20.11 -7.13 12.11
N THR A 303 -19.16 -7.18 13.04
CA THR A 303 -17.75 -7.51 12.70
C THR A 303 -17.63 -8.87 11.99
N SER A 304 -18.51 -9.83 12.31
CA SER A 304 -18.56 -11.14 11.65
C SER A 304 -19.19 -11.14 10.27
N LYS A 305 -19.87 -10.05 9.88
CA LYS A 305 -20.53 -9.86 8.59
C LYS A 305 -19.84 -8.81 7.72
N LEU A 306 -18.71 -8.26 8.18
CA LEU A 306 -17.91 -7.35 7.38
C LEU A 306 -17.35 -8.15 6.18
N PRO A 307 -17.63 -7.73 4.94
CA PRO A 307 -17.13 -8.43 3.77
C PRO A 307 -15.60 -8.34 3.71
N ASP A 308 -14.99 -9.18 2.89
CA ASP A 308 -13.56 -9.04 2.61
C ASP A 308 -13.29 -7.73 1.86
N PRO A 309 -12.18 -7.02 2.16
CA PRO A 309 -11.83 -5.82 1.41
C PRO A 309 -11.55 -6.22 -0.05
N PRO A 310 -12.19 -5.56 -1.03
CA PRO A 310 -11.98 -5.88 -2.43
C PRO A 310 -10.54 -5.53 -2.83
N LEU A 311 -9.96 -6.36 -3.71
CA LEU A 311 -8.65 -6.12 -4.27
C LEU A 311 -8.80 -5.24 -5.51
N PHE A 312 -8.26 -4.04 -5.48
CA PHE A 312 -8.18 -3.17 -6.64
C PHE A 312 -6.84 -2.42 -6.68
N SER A 313 -6.45 -1.99 -7.88
CA SER A 313 -5.23 -1.25 -8.15
C SER A 313 -5.57 0.18 -8.53
N ILE A 314 -4.82 1.14 -8.01
CA ILE A 314 -4.92 2.58 -8.35
C ILE A 314 -3.85 2.95 -9.39
N ALA A 315 -3.05 1.99 -9.83
CA ALA A 315 -1.94 2.26 -10.75
C ALA A 315 -2.41 2.76 -12.12
N ASP A 316 -3.62 2.33 -12.56
CA ASP A 316 -4.15 2.65 -13.88
C ASP A 316 -4.81 4.03 -13.92
N ASP A 317 -5.49 4.40 -12.83
CA ASP A 317 -6.16 5.70 -12.69
C ASP A 317 -5.99 6.24 -11.25
N PRO A 318 -4.93 7.02 -11.01
CA PRO A 318 -4.73 7.67 -9.72
C PRO A 318 -5.74 8.77 -9.41
N ASP A 319 -6.45 9.32 -10.39
CA ASP A 319 -7.42 10.40 -10.16
C ASP A 319 -8.72 9.86 -9.54
N TRP A 320 -9.10 8.63 -9.93
CA TRP A 320 -10.25 7.91 -9.38
C TRP A 320 -10.22 7.80 -7.84
N ILE A 321 -9.04 7.77 -7.21
CA ILE A 321 -8.95 7.71 -5.75
C ILE A 321 -9.67 8.88 -5.07
N LEU A 322 -9.64 10.09 -5.64
CA LEU A 322 -10.29 11.26 -5.08
C LEU A 322 -11.82 11.15 -5.16
N GLU A 323 -12.33 10.36 -6.10
CA GLU A 323 -13.76 10.12 -6.26
C GLU A 323 -14.30 9.09 -5.26
N VAL A 324 -13.43 8.26 -4.68
CA VAL A 324 -13.81 7.17 -3.77
C VAL A 324 -13.23 7.29 -2.35
N TRP A 325 -12.36 8.26 -2.10
CA TRP A 325 -11.64 8.35 -0.82
C TRP A 325 -12.51 8.78 0.34
N ASN A 326 -13.20 9.92 0.21
CA ASN A 326 -13.92 10.57 1.29
C ASN A 326 -15.23 11.14 0.73
N ASP A 327 -16.34 10.82 1.39
CA ASP A 327 -17.69 11.28 1.01
C ASP A 327 -17.94 12.76 1.22
N ARG A 328 -17.02 13.45 1.91
CA ARG A 328 -17.05 14.92 2.06
C ARG A 328 -16.35 15.64 0.92
N PHE A 329 -15.65 14.93 0.03
CA PHE A 329 -15.00 15.58 -1.11
C PHE A 329 -16.05 15.96 -2.16
N PRO A 330 -15.93 17.15 -2.78
CA PRO A 330 -16.81 17.54 -3.89
C PRO A 330 -16.78 16.56 -5.07
N THR A 331 -15.68 15.81 -5.21
CA THR A 331 -15.47 14.80 -6.25
C THR A 331 -16.10 13.45 -5.94
N TRP A 332 -16.68 13.26 -4.74
CA TRP A 332 -17.29 11.99 -4.35
C TRP A 332 -18.51 11.67 -5.22
N LYS A 333 -18.44 10.55 -5.95
CA LYS A 333 -19.52 10.14 -6.88
C LYS A 333 -20.56 9.20 -6.27
N GLY A 334 -20.53 8.99 -4.96
CA GLY A 334 -21.42 8.00 -4.33
C GLY A 334 -21.10 6.56 -4.70
N SER A 335 -19.85 6.27 -5.10
CA SER A 335 -19.41 4.93 -5.49
C SER A 335 -18.21 4.50 -4.65
N SER A 336 -18.16 3.23 -4.26
CA SER A 336 -17.01 2.65 -3.59
C SER A 336 -16.89 1.17 -3.92
N PRO A 337 -15.66 0.62 -3.98
CA PRO A 337 -15.45 -0.81 -4.07
C PRO A 337 -16.12 -1.61 -2.94
N LEU A 338 -16.24 -1.02 -1.74
CA LEU A 338 -16.82 -1.66 -0.57
C LEU A 338 -18.26 -1.16 -0.37
N THR A 339 -19.21 -2.08 -0.29
CA THR A 339 -20.60 -1.79 0.07
C THR A 339 -21.00 -2.60 1.30
N ILE A 340 -21.72 -1.97 2.22
CA ILE A 340 -22.28 -2.60 3.42
C ILE A 340 -23.77 -2.31 3.41
N ASN A 341 -24.60 -3.36 3.41
CA ASN A 341 -26.07 -3.25 3.32
C ASN A 341 -26.54 -2.37 2.15
N GLY A 342 -25.86 -2.46 0.99
CA GLY A 342 -26.15 -1.64 -0.18
C GLY A 342 -25.64 -0.20 -0.12
N VAL A 343 -25.01 0.23 0.98
CA VAL A 343 -24.43 1.57 1.13
C VAL A 343 -22.94 1.55 0.76
N PRO A 344 -22.48 2.38 -0.19
CA PRO A 344 -21.06 2.48 -0.55
C PRO A 344 -20.27 3.13 0.59
N ILE A 345 -19.13 2.54 0.94
CA ILE A 345 -18.28 2.97 2.07
C ILE A 345 -16.99 3.59 1.55
N PRO A 346 -16.77 4.91 1.70
CA PRO A 346 -15.55 5.59 1.28
C PRO A 346 -14.28 4.97 1.87
N LEU A 347 -13.17 5.02 1.14
CA LEU A 347 -11.90 4.39 1.54
C LEU A 347 -11.36 4.90 2.88
N VAL A 348 -11.63 6.16 3.23
CA VAL A 348 -11.16 6.77 4.49
C VAL A 348 -11.66 6.00 5.73
N TYR A 349 -12.86 5.40 5.67
CA TYR A 349 -13.45 4.67 6.81
C TYR A 349 -12.97 3.22 6.92
N TRP A 350 -12.19 2.71 5.96
CA TRP A 350 -11.78 1.30 5.95
C TRP A 350 -10.89 0.96 7.14
N ALA A 351 -9.95 1.83 7.51
CA ALA A 351 -9.10 1.59 8.67
C ALA A 351 -9.92 1.41 9.95
N GLN A 352 -10.96 2.23 10.16
CA GLN A 352 -11.87 2.12 11.30
C GLN A 352 -12.66 0.82 11.30
N LEU A 353 -13.19 0.41 10.14
CA LEU A 353 -13.96 -0.83 10.00
C LEU A 353 -13.13 -2.08 10.27
N TYR A 354 -11.90 -2.13 9.75
CA TYR A 354 -11.06 -3.32 9.80
C TYR A 354 -10.02 -3.32 10.93
N LYS A 355 -9.94 -2.26 11.76
CA LYS A 355 -8.94 -2.07 12.84
C LYS A 355 -8.68 -3.30 13.72
N HIS A 356 -9.74 -4.04 14.05
CA HIS A 356 -9.67 -5.24 14.90
C HIS A 356 -10.16 -6.51 14.18
N SER A 357 -10.28 -6.46 12.86
CA SER A 357 -10.64 -7.66 12.12
C SER A 357 -9.46 -8.62 12.09
N LYS A 358 -9.71 -9.91 12.30
CA LYS A 358 -8.72 -10.97 12.06
C LYS A 358 -8.66 -11.33 10.57
N ASN A 359 -9.05 -10.41 9.68
CA ASN A 359 -9.16 -10.66 8.26
C ASN A 359 -7.75 -10.62 7.63
N PRO A 360 -7.22 -11.76 7.13
CA PRO A 360 -5.88 -11.79 6.54
C PRO A 360 -5.79 -10.92 5.27
N LYS A 361 -6.91 -10.71 4.54
CA LYS A 361 -6.93 -9.85 3.35
C LYS A 361 -6.76 -8.38 3.71
N TRP A 362 -7.33 -7.93 4.82
CA TRP A 362 -7.09 -6.56 5.31
C TRP A 362 -5.61 -6.31 5.58
N HIS A 363 -4.89 -7.28 6.15
CA HIS A 363 -3.44 -7.13 6.35
C HIS A 363 -2.67 -6.90 5.04
N GLY A 364 -3.08 -7.56 3.95
CA GLY A 364 -2.53 -7.31 2.62
C GLY A 364 -2.88 -5.92 2.07
N THR A 365 -4.15 -5.53 2.18
CA THR A 365 -4.66 -4.25 1.65
C THR A 365 -4.23 -3.04 2.48
N ARG A 366 -3.96 -3.20 3.78
CA ARG A 366 -3.60 -2.10 4.70
C ARG A 366 -2.36 -1.36 4.23
N GLY A 367 -1.37 -2.07 3.68
CA GLY A 367 -0.17 -1.45 3.12
C GLY A 367 -0.48 -0.53 1.94
N SER A 368 -1.33 -0.97 1.01
CA SER A 368 -1.80 -0.15 -0.10
C SER A 368 -2.66 1.01 0.37
N TRP A 369 -3.55 0.79 1.35
CA TRP A 369 -4.38 1.85 1.93
C TRP A 369 -3.55 3.01 2.50
N PHE A 370 -2.43 2.72 3.18
CA PHE A 370 -1.53 3.78 3.65
C PHE A 370 -0.88 4.56 2.50
N GLN A 371 -0.51 3.90 1.40
CA GLN A 371 0.02 4.56 0.21
C GLN A 371 -1.03 5.46 -0.44
N TRP A 372 -2.27 4.98 -0.53
CA TRP A 372 -3.43 5.70 -1.03
C TRP A 372 -3.71 6.96 -0.20
N LYS A 373 -3.65 6.84 1.13
CA LYS A 373 -3.77 7.98 2.04
C LYS A 373 -2.72 9.06 1.76
N VAL A 374 -1.45 8.67 1.67
CA VAL A 374 -0.35 9.60 1.38
C VAL A 374 -0.55 10.31 0.04
N LEU A 375 -1.04 9.57 -0.97
CA LEU A 375 -1.35 10.13 -2.28
C LEU A 375 -2.47 11.17 -2.20
N VAL A 376 -3.60 10.83 -1.55
CA VAL A 376 -4.75 11.74 -1.42
C VAL A 376 -4.40 12.97 -0.60
N GLU A 377 -3.67 12.82 0.50
CA GLU A 377 -3.20 13.96 1.29
C GLU A 377 -2.34 14.92 0.45
N ALA A 378 -1.50 14.39 -0.45
CA ALA A 378 -0.70 15.23 -1.33
C ALA A 378 -1.55 15.91 -2.41
N MET A 379 -2.47 15.18 -3.04
CA MET A 379 -3.37 15.71 -4.08
C MET A 379 -4.35 16.75 -3.54
N THR A 380 -4.73 16.68 -2.27
CA THR A 380 -5.67 17.62 -1.64
C THR A 380 -4.99 18.86 -1.05
N ARG A 381 -3.66 18.83 -0.86
CA ARG A 381 -2.88 20.01 -0.44
C ARG A 381 -2.64 21.00 -1.58
N THR A 382 -2.75 20.55 -2.82
CA THR A 382 -2.57 21.36 -4.03
C THR A 382 -3.82 21.24 -4.89
N THR A 383 -3.86 21.95 -6.02
CA THR A 383 -4.82 21.60 -7.07
C THR A 383 -4.38 20.30 -7.74
N LEU A 384 -5.32 19.61 -8.40
CA LEU A 384 -5.02 18.38 -9.14
C LEU A 384 -4.06 18.66 -10.30
N ASP A 385 -4.22 19.79 -10.98
CA ASP A 385 -3.36 20.22 -12.07
C ASP A 385 -1.94 20.51 -11.57
N ASP A 386 -1.78 21.27 -10.48
CA ASP A 386 -0.46 21.56 -9.89
C ASP A 386 0.23 20.28 -9.41
N PHE A 387 -0.54 19.35 -8.84
CA PHE A 387 -0.04 18.05 -8.44
C PHE A 387 0.55 17.32 -9.64
N TRP A 388 -0.18 17.26 -10.76
CA TRP A 388 0.30 16.60 -11.96
C TRP A 388 1.43 17.34 -12.67
N VAL A 389 1.46 18.67 -12.64
CA VAL A 389 2.60 19.45 -13.14
C VAL A 389 3.86 19.07 -12.37
N ARG A 390 3.77 18.99 -11.04
CA ARG A 390 4.90 18.58 -10.18
C ARG A 390 5.34 17.14 -10.41
N PHE A 391 4.39 16.23 -10.65
CA PHE A 391 4.66 14.80 -10.83
C PHE A 391 4.58 14.35 -12.28
N SER A 392 4.93 15.23 -13.22
CA SER A 392 5.15 14.88 -14.62
C SER A 392 6.58 15.18 -15.05
N ALA A 393 7.08 14.43 -16.01
CA ALA A 393 8.38 14.64 -16.62
C ALA A 393 8.24 14.65 -18.14
N SER A 394 8.97 15.56 -18.79
CA SER A 394 9.10 15.54 -20.24
C SER A 394 9.98 14.36 -20.66
N ASP A 395 9.50 13.55 -21.59
CA ASP A 395 10.30 12.50 -22.19
C ASP A 395 11.34 13.07 -23.18
N LYS A 396 12.17 12.19 -23.78
CA LYS A 396 13.20 12.62 -24.73
C LYS A 396 12.63 13.33 -25.97
N ASN A 397 11.33 13.19 -26.23
CA ASN A 397 10.64 13.79 -27.37
C ASN A 397 9.91 15.08 -26.97
N GLY A 398 10.07 15.57 -25.75
CA GLY A 398 9.36 16.75 -25.25
C GLY A 398 7.95 16.45 -24.74
N VAL A 399 7.47 15.20 -24.80
CA VAL A 399 6.10 14.85 -24.39
C VAL A 399 6.06 14.71 -22.88
N VAL A 400 5.24 15.54 -22.23
CA VAL A 400 5.03 15.49 -20.78
C VAL A 400 4.23 14.25 -20.42
N ARG A 401 4.81 13.38 -19.58
CA ARG A 401 4.15 12.18 -19.07
C ARG A 401 4.12 12.20 -17.55
N ARG A 402 2.99 11.76 -16.97
CA ARG A 402 2.88 11.51 -15.53
C ARG A 402 3.92 10.50 -15.10
N LEU A 403 4.57 10.74 -13.96
CA LEU A 403 5.50 9.80 -13.36
C LEU A 403 4.74 8.54 -12.92
N PRO A 404 5.37 7.35 -12.95
CA PRO A 404 4.73 6.14 -12.45
C PRO A 404 4.44 6.29 -10.95
N LEU A 405 3.30 5.76 -10.49
CA LEU A 405 2.81 5.91 -9.11
C LEU A 405 3.87 5.54 -8.06
N THR A 406 4.66 4.49 -8.31
CA THR A 406 5.77 4.08 -7.42
C THR A 406 6.81 5.19 -7.21
N ARG A 407 7.12 5.98 -8.25
CA ARG A 407 8.04 7.12 -8.14
C ARG A 407 7.42 8.28 -7.37
N ILE A 408 6.14 8.56 -7.62
CA ILE A 408 5.37 9.58 -6.89
C ILE A 408 5.36 9.24 -5.40
N LEU A 409 4.98 8.03 -5.02
CA LEU A 409 4.95 7.57 -3.63
C LEU A 409 6.33 7.61 -2.97
N THR A 410 7.40 7.28 -3.72
CA THR A 410 8.78 7.36 -3.21
C THR A 410 9.16 8.80 -2.91
N ALA A 411 8.83 9.74 -3.79
CA ALA A 411 9.08 11.17 -3.59
C ALA A 411 8.29 11.72 -2.39
N LEU A 412 6.98 11.44 -2.31
CA LEU A 412 6.13 11.86 -1.19
C LEU A 412 6.62 11.30 0.16
N THR A 413 7.11 10.05 0.16
CA THR A 413 7.69 9.44 1.37
C THR A 413 8.98 10.13 1.80
N ALA A 414 9.83 10.53 0.84
CA ALA A 414 11.06 11.26 1.13
C ALA A 414 10.75 12.65 1.72
N GLU A 415 9.81 13.38 1.13
CA GLU A 415 9.35 14.68 1.61
C GLU A 415 8.77 14.59 3.04
N ARG A 416 7.94 13.57 3.31
CA ARG A 416 7.40 13.34 4.65
C ARG A 416 8.51 13.06 5.67
N LYS A 417 9.54 12.29 5.31
CA LYS A 417 10.68 12.01 6.20
C LYS A 417 11.50 13.26 6.49
N GLU A 418 11.71 14.11 5.50
CA GLU A 418 12.40 15.40 5.67
C GLU A 418 11.60 16.33 6.59
N GLU A 419 10.29 16.44 6.37
CA GLU A 419 9.41 17.23 7.23
C GLU A 419 9.35 16.67 8.66
N ASP A 420 9.23 15.35 8.83
CA ASP A 420 9.29 14.71 10.15
C ASP A 420 10.63 14.98 10.85
N ALA A 421 11.75 15.03 10.11
CA ALA A 421 13.05 15.40 10.67
C ALA A 421 13.08 16.86 11.13
N ARG A 422 12.53 17.79 10.33
CA ARG A 422 12.40 19.21 10.69
C ARG A 422 11.56 19.40 11.95
N LEU A 423 10.38 18.77 12.00
CA LEU A 423 9.49 18.83 13.16
C LEU A 423 10.09 18.15 14.39
N ALA A 424 10.89 17.10 14.23
CA ALA A 424 11.59 16.47 15.35
C ALA A 424 12.66 17.39 15.98
N VAL A 425 13.33 18.23 15.17
CA VAL A 425 14.25 19.26 15.68
C VAL A 425 13.47 20.31 16.47
N LEU A 426 12.35 20.81 15.92
CA LEU A 426 11.49 21.77 16.63
C LEU A 426 10.91 21.19 17.92
N ALA A 427 10.51 19.91 17.91
CA ALA A 427 10.04 19.20 19.10
C ALA A 427 11.06 19.21 20.23
N LYS A 428 12.32 18.92 19.90
CA LYS A 428 13.43 18.91 20.87
C LYS A 428 13.78 20.30 21.39
N ALA A 429 13.55 21.34 20.59
CA ALA A 429 13.86 22.72 20.96
C ALA A 429 12.76 23.36 21.82
N GLU A 430 11.49 23.10 21.50
CA GLU A 430 10.36 23.80 22.13
C GLU A 430 9.69 23.01 23.27
N LEU A 431 9.75 21.68 23.26
CA LEU A 431 9.03 20.85 24.24
C LEU A 431 9.90 20.49 25.43
N PRO A 432 9.33 20.45 26.64
CA PRO A 432 10.05 19.95 27.81
C PRO A 432 10.37 18.45 27.61
N PRO A 433 11.53 17.96 28.10
CA PRO A 433 11.93 16.56 27.93
C PRO A 433 10.89 15.54 28.40
N SER A 434 10.10 15.88 29.43
CA SER A 434 9.02 15.01 29.96
C SER A 434 7.94 14.68 28.92
N GLN A 435 7.69 15.56 27.95
CA GLN A 435 6.73 15.30 26.86
C GLN A 435 7.34 14.46 25.72
N LEU A 436 8.67 14.37 25.66
CA LEU A 436 9.40 13.61 24.64
C LEU A 436 9.80 12.21 25.14
N MET A 437 9.11 11.68 26.14
CA MET A 437 9.35 10.35 26.70
C MET A 437 8.10 9.47 26.62
N TYR A 438 8.32 8.16 26.57
CA TYR A 438 7.28 7.15 26.74
C TYR A 438 7.65 6.18 27.84
N ARG A 439 6.63 5.55 28.42
CA ARG A 439 6.81 4.55 29.46
C ARG A 439 6.95 3.17 28.83
N LYS A 440 8.03 2.46 29.16
CA LYS A 440 8.25 1.06 28.78
C LYS A 440 8.47 0.24 30.05
N GLY A 441 7.40 -0.39 30.54
CA GLY A 441 7.40 -1.04 31.85
C GLY A 441 7.40 -0.01 32.99
N SER A 442 8.39 -0.06 33.87
CA SER A 442 8.59 0.93 34.95
C SER A 442 9.50 2.10 34.56
N GLU A 443 10.18 2.03 33.42
CA GLU A 443 11.17 3.04 32.99
C GLU A 443 10.57 4.04 32.00
N TRP A 444 10.99 5.30 32.12
CA TRP A 444 10.77 6.33 31.11
C TRP A 444 11.91 6.34 30.10
N LYS A 445 11.58 6.32 28.80
CA LYS A 445 12.57 6.34 27.70
C LYS A 445 12.27 7.48 26.75
N PRO A 446 13.28 8.21 26.26
CA PRO A 446 13.08 9.25 25.27
C PRO A 446 12.67 8.64 23.92
N TYR A 447 11.82 9.34 23.17
CA TYR A 447 11.56 9.00 21.77
C TYR A 447 12.81 9.30 20.92
N GLN A 448 13.25 8.29 20.17
CA GLN A 448 14.45 8.39 19.33
C GLN A 448 14.13 8.63 17.85
N LYS A 449 12.96 8.18 17.39
CA LYS A 449 12.59 8.26 15.97
C LYS A 449 11.97 9.61 15.63
N ASN A 450 12.33 10.18 14.48
CA ASN A 450 11.85 11.49 14.04
C ASN A 450 10.34 11.52 13.82
N ASP A 451 9.75 10.46 13.27
CA ASP A 451 8.31 10.31 13.05
C ASP A 451 7.51 10.40 14.37
N ALA A 452 7.99 9.74 15.43
CA ALA A 452 7.37 9.80 16.75
C ALA A 452 7.42 11.21 17.36
N LEU A 453 8.58 11.87 17.26
CA LEU A 453 8.76 13.24 17.75
C LEU A 453 7.91 14.24 16.96
N ALA A 454 7.87 14.12 15.63
CA ALA A 454 7.04 14.94 14.77
C ALA A 454 5.54 14.80 15.10
N ARG A 455 5.06 13.59 15.39
CA ARG A 455 3.68 13.37 15.85
C ARG A 455 3.36 14.08 17.17
N ILE A 456 4.25 13.99 18.14
CA ILE A 456 4.09 14.67 19.44
C ILE A 456 4.03 16.18 19.23
N TYR A 457 4.92 16.72 18.40
CA TYR A 457 4.96 18.15 18.11
C TYR A 457 3.71 18.63 17.35
N ARG A 458 3.21 17.85 16.38
CA ARG A 458 1.95 18.15 15.69
C ARG A 458 0.79 18.23 16.69
N ARG A 459 0.70 17.26 17.61
CA ARG A 459 -0.31 17.25 18.68
C ARG A 459 -0.18 18.47 19.60
N PHE A 460 1.05 18.82 19.99
CA PHE A 460 1.31 19.99 20.83
C PHE A 460 0.84 21.30 20.18
N LYS A 461 0.99 21.43 18.86
CA LYS A 461 0.50 22.58 18.09
C LYS A 461 -1.00 22.55 17.78
N GLY A 462 -1.74 21.55 18.27
CA GLY A 462 -3.17 21.41 18.02
C GLY A 462 -3.53 20.89 16.63
N TYR A 463 -2.56 20.40 15.85
CA TYR A 463 -2.88 19.69 14.61
C TYR A 463 -3.49 18.34 14.97
N ASN A 464 -4.73 18.12 14.53
CA ASN A 464 -5.46 16.90 14.84
C ASN A 464 -4.74 15.71 14.19
N THR A 465 -4.10 14.87 15.01
CA THR A 465 -3.31 13.70 14.58
C THR A 465 -4.07 12.40 14.76
N GLU A 466 -5.41 12.46 14.84
CA GLU A 466 -6.30 11.29 15.02
C GLU A 466 -6.08 10.20 13.96
N ASP A 467 -5.42 10.56 12.87
CA ASP A 467 -5.02 9.71 11.77
C ASP A 467 -3.77 8.83 11.99
N SER A 468 -3.15 8.87 13.18
CA SER A 468 -1.98 8.06 13.50
C SER A 468 -2.35 6.72 14.15
N ASP A 469 -2.93 5.83 13.34
CA ASP A 469 -3.22 4.44 13.75
C ASP A 469 -1.99 3.52 13.56
N ASP A 470 -0.87 3.93 14.16
CA ASP A 470 0.31 3.09 14.38
C ASP A 470 0.25 2.55 15.82
N SER A 471 -0.62 1.57 16.02
CA SER A 471 -0.45 0.59 17.09
C SER A 471 0.29 -0.60 16.49
N ASP A 472 1.61 -0.66 16.74
CA ASP A 472 2.41 -1.89 16.70
C ASP A 472 2.12 -2.73 17.95
#